data_AF-A0A7L1UNT5-F1
#
_entry.id   AF-A0A7L1UNT5-F1
#
_cell.length_a   1.000
_cell.length_b   1.000
_cell.length_c   1.000
_cell.angle_alpha   90.00
_cell.angle_beta   90.00
_cell.angle_gamma   90.00
#
_symmetry.space_group_name_H-M   'P 1'
#
loop_
_entity.id
_entity.type
_entity.pdbx_description
1 polymer ?
#
loop_
_entity_poly.entity_id
_entity_poly.type
_entity_poly.pdbx_seq_one_letter_code
_entity_poly.pdbx_strand_id
1 'polypeptide(L)'
;QSYEIRMLDNRKLGELPEINGKLVKSIFRVVFHDRRLQYTEHQQLEGWRWNRPGDRILDIDIPMSVGIIDPRANPTQLNTVEFLWDPAKRTSVFIQV
;
A
#
# COMPACT_ATOMS: atom_id res chain seq x y z
N GLN A 1 2.66 15.82 -2.34
CA GLN A 1 3.61 15.66 -1.22
C GLN A 1 3.63 14.19 -0.86
N SER A 2 4.80 13.57 -0.71
CA SER A 2 4.93 12.15 -0.36
C SER A 2 5.05 11.97 1.16
N TYR A 3 4.46 10.91 1.71
CA TYR A 3 4.49 10.58 3.13
C TYR A 3 5.22 9.26 3.37
N GLU A 4 6.12 9.22 4.35
CA GLU A 4 6.86 8.00 4.70
C GLU A 4 6.03 7.08 5.61
N ILE A 5 5.96 5.80 5.24
CA ILE A 5 5.50 4.71 6.10
C ILE A 5 6.67 3.74 6.29
N ARG A 6 7.12 3.61 7.55
CA ARG A 6 8.19 2.66 7.91
C ARG A 6 7.61 1.27 8.16
N MET A 7 8.15 0.27 7.48
CA MET A 7 7.77 -1.12 7.68
C MET A 7 8.68 -1.71 8.77
N LEU A 8 8.07 -2.26 9.82
CA LEU A 8 8.79 -2.77 10.98
C LEU A 8 8.32 -4.19 11.28
N ASP A 9 9.28 -5.06 11.57
CA ASP A 9 9.04 -6.35 12.18
C ASP A 9 9.20 -6.24 13.70
N ASN A 10 8.08 -6.22 14.42
CA ASN A 10 8.05 -6.12 15.88
C ASN A 10 7.74 -7.46 16.57
N ARG A 11 7.87 -8.58 15.85
CA ARG A 11 7.64 -9.92 16.40
C ARG A 11 8.61 -10.22 17.55
N LYS A 12 8.14 -10.96 18.55
CA LYS A 12 9.01 -11.44 19.64
C LYS A 12 9.86 -12.62 19.17
N LEU A 13 10.99 -12.85 19.85
CA LEU A 13 11.84 -14.01 19.57
C LEU A 13 11.02 -15.31 19.70
N GLY A 14 10.99 -16.12 18.63
CA GLY A 14 10.23 -17.37 18.56
C GLY A 14 8.81 -17.24 18.00
N GLU A 15 8.34 -16.02 17.71
CA GLU A 15 7.01 -15.78 17.12
C GLU A 15 7.05 -15.89 15.59
N LEU A 16 6.23 -16.78 15.03
CA LEU A 16 6.13 -17.03 13.58
C LEU A 16 7.50 -17.28 12.89
N PRO A 17 8.30 -18.25 13.35
CA PRO A 17 9.65 -18.49 12.82
C PRO A 17 9.65 -18.80 11.31
N GLU A 18 8.53 -19.29 10.79
CA GLU A 18 8.30 -19.59 9.39
C GLU A 18 8.30 -18.38 8.44
N ILE A 19 8.26 -17.15 8.96
CA ILE A 19 8.41 -15.92 8.16
C ILE A 19 9.88 -15.50 8.04
N ASN A 20 10.78 -16.05 8.86
CA ASN A 20 12.19 -15.68 8.84
C ASN A 20 12.82 -16.07 7.49
N GLY A 21 13.51 -15.11 6.86
CA GLY A 21 14.10 -15.28 5.53
C GLY A 21 13.09 -15.28 4.37
N LYS A 22 11.81 -14.99 4.63
CA LYS A 22 10.79 -14.82 3.59
C LYS A 22 10.47 -13.35 3.35
N LEU A 23 10.08 -13.04 2.12
CA LEU A 23 9.49 -11.75 1.80
C LEU A 23 8.03 -11.71 2.27
N VAL A 24 7.59 -10.55 2.74
CA VAL A 24 6.21 -10.28 3.10
C VAL A 24 5.58 -9.39 2.05
N LYS A 25 4.35 -9.72 1.64
CA LYS A 25 3.54 -8.87 0.78
C LYS A 25 2.70 -7.93 1.63
N SER A 26 2.81 -6.63 1.38
CA SER A 26 1.95 -5.62 1.98
C SER A 26 1.09 -4.96 0.90
N ILE A 27 -0.18 -4.72 1.22
CA ILE A 27 -1.16 -4.08 0.35
C ILE A 27 -1.68 -2.86 1.10
N PHE A 28 -1.44 -1.68 0.55
CA PHE A 28 -1.94 -0.42 1.11
C PHE A 28 -3.17 0.04 0.35
N ARG A 29 -4.17 0.49 1.09
CA ARG A 29 -5.46 0.93 0.54
C ARG A 29 -5.94 2.21 1.21
N VAL A 30 -6.34 3.18 0.40
CA VAL A 30 -7.11 4.34 0.88
C VAL A 30 -8.58 3.98 0.79
N VAL A 31 -9.27 3.99 1.93
CA VAL A 31 -10.69 3.61 2.02
C VAL A 31 -11.46 4.62 2.86
N PHE A 32 -12.77 4.67 2.67
CA PHE A 32 -13.62 5.47 3.55
C PHE A 32 -13.60 4.91 4.97
N HIS A 33 -13.37 5.78 5.95
CA HIS A 33 -13.47 5.42 7.37
C HIS A 33 -14.94 5.34 7.84
N ASP A 34 -15.79 6.22 7.31
CA ASP A 34 -17.22 6.22 7.65
C ASP A 34 -17.92 4.99 7.08
N ARG A 35 -18.55 4.21 7.97
CA ARG A 35 -19.25 2.96 7.62
C ARG A 35 -20.35 3.15 6.58
N ARG A 36 -21.09 4.27 6.59
CA ARG A 36 -22.15 4.52 5.60
C ARG A 36 -21.56 4.67 4.20
N LEU A 37 -20.40 5.31 4.09
CA LEU A 37 -19.72 5.52 2.81
C LEU A 37 -19.03 4.25 2.29
N GLN A 38 -18.64 3.33 3.17
CA GLN A 38 -18.09 2.03 2.75
C GLN A 38 -19.08 1.21 1.90
N TYR A 39 -20.39 1.30 2.17
CA TYR A 39 -21.42 0.62 1.37
C TYR A 39 -21.51 1.14 -0.07
N THR A 40 -21.08 2.39 -0.31
CA THR A 40 -21.11 3.03 -1.63
C THR A 40 -19.70 3.28 -2.18
N GLU A 41 -18.67 2.71 -1.56
CA GLU A 41 -17.27 2.97 -1.90
C GLU A 41 -16.95 2.66 -3.36
N HIS A 42 -17.45 1.54 -3.88
CA HIS A 42 -17.29 1.19 -5.29
C HIS A 42 -17.86 2.29 -6.21
N GLN A 43 -19.08 2.77 -5.94
CA GLN A 43 -19.72 3.82 -6.74
C GLN A 43 -18.96 5.15 -6.64
N GLN A 44 -18.44 5.48 -5.46
CA GLN A 44 -17.61 6.68 -5.26
C GLN A 44 -16.29 6.60 -6.04
N LEU A 45 -15.62 5.45 -6.02
CA LEU A 45 -14.38 5.22 -6.77
C LEU A 45 -14.61 5.25 -8.29
N GLU A 46 -15.71 4.66 -8.77
CA GLU A 46 -16.09 4.71 -10.19
C GLU A 46 -16.41 6.14 -10.63
N GLY A 47 -17.19 6.88 -9.82
CA GLY A 47 -17.47 8.30 -10.06
C GLY A 47 -16.20 9.14 -10.07
N TRP A 48 -15.26 8.87 -9.17
CA TRP A 48 -13.94 9.53 -9.16
C TRP A 48 -13.17 9.24 -10.44
N ARG A 49 -13.08 7.96 -10.85
CA ARG A 49 -12.37 7.54 -12.07
C ARG A 49 -12.92 8.22 -13.32
N TRP A 50 -14.24 8.33 -13.42
CA TRP A 50 -14.88 8.96 -14.57
C TRP A 50 -14.52 10.44 -14.70
N ASN A 51 -14.44 11.15 -13.57
CA ASN A 51 -14.09 12.56 -13.54
C ASN A 51 -12.58 12.82 -13.71
N ARG A 52 -11.74 11.81 -13.49
CA ARG A 52 -10.27 11.90 -13.49
C ARG A 52 -9.65 10.68 -14.20
N PRO A 53 -9.82 10.57 -15.53
CA PRO A 53 -9.34 9.42 -16.27
C PRO A 53 -7.81 9.36 -16.25
N GLY A 54 -7.26 8.23 -15.80
CA GLY A 54 -5.81 8.00 -15.75
C GLY A 54 -5.17 8.35 -14.41
N ASP A 55 -5.82 9.19 -13.59
CA ASP A 55 -5.32 9.50 -12.25
C ASP A 55 -5.53 8.32 -11.30
N ARG A 56 -4.75 8.28 -10.22
CA ARG A 56 -4.89 7.33 -9.12
C ARG A 56 -5.07 8.08 -7.80
N ILE A 57 -5.71 7.43 -6.84
CA ILE A 57 -5.94 7.96 -5.49
C ILE A 57 -4.76 7.62 -4.56
N LEU A 58 -4.07 6.52 -4.83
CA LEU A 58 -2.91 6.09 -4.05
C LEU A 58 -1.82 5.64 -5.01
N ASP A 59 -0.62 6.17 -4.81
CA ASP A 59 0.57 5.74 -5.54
C ASP A 59 1.80 5.63 -4.63
N ILE A 60 2.81 4.90 -5.09
CA ILE A 60 4.11 4.75 -4.42
C ILE A 60 5.13 5.66 -5.11
N ASP A 61 5.79 6.50 -4.32
CA ASP A 61 6.96 7.25 -4.76
C ASP A 61 8.17 6.31 -4.74
N ILE A 62 8.35 5.57 -5.85
CA ILE A 62 9.39 4.55 -5.99
C ILE A 62 10.79 5.13 -5.80
N PRO A 63 11.16 6.29 -6.40
CA PRO A 63 12.49 6.88 -6.21
C PRO A 63 12.82 7.23 -4.74
N MET A 64 11.83 7.58 -3.93
CA MET A 64 12.02 7.88 -2.51
C MET A 64 11.97 6.64 -1.61
N SER A 65 11.36 5.55 -2.07
CA SER A 65 11.16 4.34 -1.28
C SER A 65 12.41 3.47 -1.19
N VAL A 66 12.57 2.78 -0.06
CA VAL A 66 13.76 1.96 0.27
C VAL A 66 13.32 0.57 0.68
N GLY A 67 13.96 -0.47 0.13
CA GLY A 67 13.75 -1.86 0.55
C GLY A 67 12.46 -2.52 0.02
N ILE A 68 11.67 -1.81 -0.79
CA ILE A 68 10.52 -2.38 -1.50
C ILE A 68 10.98 -3.17 -2.73
N ILE A 69 10.27 -4.24 -3.03
CA ILE A 69 10.52 -5.15 -4.14
C ILE A 69 9.22 -5.32 -4.91
N ASP A 70 9.30 -5.27 -6.24
CA ASP A 70 8.16 -5.49 -7.14
C ASP A 70 6.90 -4.65 -6.76
N PRO A 71 7.02 -3.31 -6.70
CA PRO A 71 5.86 -2.46 -6.45
C PRO A 71 4.87 -2.56 -7.61
N ARG A 72 3.58 -2.73 -7.29
CA ARG A 72 2.50 -2.84 -8.26
C ARG A 72 1.35 -1.92 -7.89
N ALA A 73 0.83 -1.25 -8.89
CA ALA A 73 -0.34 -0.39 -8.80
C ALA A 73 -1.31 -0.78 -9.93
N ASN A 74 -2.30 -1.62 -9.63
CA ASN A 74 -3.23 -2.11 -10.64
C ASN A 74 -4.11 -0.96 -11.19
N PRO A 75 -4.12 -0.68 -12.51
CA PRO A 75 -4.91 0.39 -13.11
C PRO A 75 -6.41 0.37 -12.76
N THR A 76 -6.98 -0.79 -12.45
CA THR A 76 -8.40 -0.90 -12.06
C THR A 76 -8.67 -0.65 -10.58
N GLN A 77 -7.63 -0.66 -9.74
CA GLN A 77 -7.72 -0.45 -8.29
C GLN A 77 -7.00 0.83 -7.89
N LEU A 78 -7.60 1.98 -8.22
CA LEU A 78 -6.99 3.32 -8.11
C LEU A 78 -6.53 3.71 -6.70
N ASN A 79 -7.14 3.12 -5.68
CA ASN A 79 -6.88 3.40 -4.26
C ASN A 79 -5.99 2.34 -3.60
N THR A 80 -5.36 1.45 -4.38
CA THR A 80 -4.62 0.29 -3.86
C THR A 80 -3.24 0.21 -4.51
N VAL A 81 -2.23 -0.09 -3.69
CA VAL A 81 -0.87 -0.43 -4.12
C VAL A 81 -0.37 -1.62 -3.32
N GLU A 82 0.53 -2.40 -3.91
CA GLU A 82 1.11 -3.56 -3.26
C GLU A 82 2.60 -3.70 -3.57
N PHE A 83 3.35 -4.29 -2.65
CA PHE A 83 4.79 -4.50 -2.79
C PHE A 83 5.24 -5.63 -1.86
N LEU A 84 6.40 -6.19 -2.17
CA LEU A 84 7.12 -7.13 -1.32
C LEU A 84 8.19 -6.39 -0.52
N TRP A 85 8.52 -6.88 0.67
CA TRP A 85 9.63 -6.38 1.46
C TRP A 85 10.20 -7.45 2.38
N ASP A 86 11.41 -7.22 2.87
CA ASP A 86 12.15 -8.14 3.73
C ASP A 86 12.05 -7.65 5.20
N PRO A 87 11.38 -8.40 6.11
CA PRO A 87 11.26 -8.04 7.52
C PRO A 87 12.59 -7.86 8.24
N ALA A 88 13.66 -8.51 7.77
CA ALA A 88 15.00 -8.40 8.37
C ALA A 88 15.77 -7.16 7.91
N LYS A 89 15.23 -6.37 6.98
CA LYS A 89 15.88 -5.18 6.41
C LYS A 89 15.09 -3.92 6.72
N ARG A 90 15.81 -2.79 6.75
CA ARG A 90 15.18 -1.48 6.80
C ARG A 90 14.36 -1.27 5.53
N THR A 91 13.05 -1.10 5.69
CA THR A 91 12.12 -0.83 4.59
C THR A 91 11.30 0.41 4.90
N SER A 92 11.17 1.31 3.94
CA SER A 92 10.40 2.55 4.06
C SER A 92 9.72 2.86 2.74
N VAL A 93 8.42 3.06 2.79
CA VAL A 93 7.56 3.22 1.62
C VAL A 93 7.06 4.65 1.62
N PHE A 94 7.28 5.37 0.53
CA PHE A 94 6.73 6.71 0.38
C PHE A 94 5.47 6.63 -0.45
N ILE A 95 4.36 7.16 0.08
CA ILE A 95 3.06 7.14 -0.59
C ILE A 95 2.59 8.56 -0.92
N GLN A 96 1.82 8.67 -2.01
CA GLN A 96 1.12 9.87 -2.42
C GLN A 96 -0.38 9.59 -2.44
N VAL A 97 -1.17 10.52 -1.88
CA VAL A 97 -2.64 10.48 -1.80
C VAL A 97 -3.21 11.77 -2.36
#